data_AF-A0A015L136-F1
#
_entry.id   AF-A0A015L136-F1
#
_cell.length_a   1.000
_cell.length_b   1.000
_cell.length_c   1.000
_cell.angle_alpha   90.00
_cell.angle_beta   90.00
_cell.angle_gamma   90.00
#
_symmetry.space_group_name_H-M   'P 1'
#
loop_
_entity.id
_entity.type
_entity.pdbx_description
1 polymer ?
#
loop_
_entity_poly.entity_id
_entity_poly.type
_entity_poly.pdbx_seq_one_letter_code
_entity_poly.pdbx_strand_id
1 'polypeptide(L)'
;MLSSASKRICLSIRSRILLPRAATIYPAIFQQTLFQSTLTNNAKQLADIDHGKIRIQRSENLKSLVPIKDLIFGRTFADHMLEIEWNANQGWLDPIIKPYGKISLEPSAMVFHYSFECFEGLKAYKDKDGNIRLFRPDMNMKRFKKSATRLTLPDFNGDELLKCLKKLIRLDERWIPAERGYSLYIRPAIIGTQESLGVGATTRALLFIICSPVGPYYKTGFDAVRLLATTDKVRAWPGGTGDAKIGGNYAPCVQTQIEAAKRGYHQNLWLFGAEDEITEVGTMNCFVLLKNEQGGKV
;
A
#
# COMPACT_ATOMS: atom_id res chain seq x y z
N MET A 1 42.86 40.18 -5.41
CA MET A 1 43.18 38.73 -5.40
C MET A 1 41.98 38.03 -4.77
N LEU A 2 40.97 37.61 -5.55
CA LEU A 2 40.81 36.27 -6.16
C LEU A 2 41.01 35.17 -5.09
N SER A 3 40.11 34.21 -4.82
CA SER A 3 39.03 33.64 -5.62
C SER A 3 38.13 32.76 -4.73
N SER A 4 36.85 32.71 -5.10
CA SER A 4 35.80 31.78 -4.69
C SER A 4 36.15 30.30 -4.93
N ALA A 5 35.60 29.41 -4.11
CA ALA A 5 35.46 27.99 -4.43
C ALA A 5 33.98 27.57 -4.36
N SER A 6 33.25 27.85 -5.44
CA SER A 6 31.93 27.28 -5.71
C SER A 6 32.13 25.88 -6.28
N LYS A 7 31.80 24.82 -5.52
CA LYS A 7 31.77 23.46 -6.06
C LYS A 7 30.54 23.31 -6.96
N ARG A 8 30.76 23.36 -8.27
CA ARG A 8 29.78 22.97 -9.29
C ARG A 8 29.68 21.44 -9.31
N ILE A 9 28.46 20.93 -9.21
CA ILE A 9 28.13 19.54 -9.54
C ILE A 9 28.18 19.45 -11.07
N CYS A 10 29.09 18.63 -11.60
CA CYS A 10 29.25 18.40 -13.03
C CYS A 10 28.58 17.06 -13.38
N LEU A 11 27.43 17.10 -14.05
CA LEU A 11 26.82 15.92 -14.65
C LEU A 11 27.58 15.57 -15.94
N SER A 12 28.51 14.62 -15.84
CA SER A 12 29.21 14.04 -16.98
C SER A 12 28.37 12.90 -17.56
N ILE A 13 27.66 13.16 -18.67
CA ILE A 13 27.06 12.11 -19.50
C ILE A 13 28.19 11.40 -20.25
N ARG A 14 28.61 10.22 -19.78
CA ARG A 14 29.44 9.29 -20.56
C ARG A 14 28.57 8.15 -21.06
N SER A 15 28.31 8.14 -22.37
CA SER A 15 27.75 6.99 -23.08
C SER A 15 28.75 5.83 -23.03
N ARG A 16 28.45 4.79 -22.24
CA ARG A 16 29.14 3.50 -22.36
C ARG A 16 28.37 2.60 -23.31
N ILE A 17 29.03 2.24 -24.40
CA ILE A 17 28.62 1.18 -25.32
C ILE A 17 28.68 -0.14 -24.55
N LEU A 18 27.52 -0.78 -24.38
CA LEU A 18 27.42 -2.15 -23.85
C LEU A 18 27.75 -3.13 -24.97
N LEU A 19 28.83 -3.90 -24.81
CA LEU A 19 29.10 -5.07 -25.64
C LEU A 19 28.14 -6.22 -25.27
N PRO A 20 27.64 -7.01 -26.23
CA PRO A 20 26.72 -8.09 -25.93
C PRO A 20 27.45 -9.28 -25.29
N ARG A 21 26.88 -9.83 -24.20
CA ARG A 21 27.27 -11.14 -23.66
C ARG A 21 26.81 -12.24 -24.62
N ALA A 22 27.73 -13.11 -25.01
CA ALA A 22 27.46 -14.32 -25.78
C ALA A 22 26.50 -15.24 -24.99
N ALA A 23 25.41 -15.67 -25.62
CA ALA A 23 24.49 -16.66 -25.09
C ALA A 23 24.96 -18.06 -25.49
N THR A 24 25.36 -18.87 -24.52
CA THR A 24 25.63 -20.29 -24.71
C THR A 24 24.29 -21.03 -24.76
N ILE A 25 23.93 -21.56 -25.92
CA ILE A 25 22.72 -22.35 -26.14
C ILE A 25 23.00 -23.80 -25.70
N TYR A 26 22.31 -24.27 -24.67
CA TYR A 26 22.16 -25.70 -24.37
C TYR A 26 20.80 -26.17 -24.89
N PRO A 27 20.69 -27.30 -25.62
CA PRO A 27 19.40 -27.81 -26.07
C PRO A 27 18.80 -28.68 -24.95
N ALA A 28 17.80 -28.15 -24.24
CA ALA A 28 16.93 -28.94 -23.38
C ALA A 28 15.65 -29.31 -24.15
N ILE A 29 15.79 -30.20 -25.14
CA ILE A 29 14.66 -30.84 -25.82
C ILE A 29 14.63 -32.29 -25.34
N PHE A 30 13.93 -32.56 -24.23
CA PHE A 30 13.27 -33.84 -23.92
C PHE A 30 12.66 -33.77 -22.51
N GLN A 31 11.44 -33.22 -22.36
CA GLN A 31 10.48 -33.58 -21.28
C GLN A 31 9.14 -32.81 -21.28
N GLN A 32 8.83 -31.99 -22.29
CA GLN A 32 7.59 -31.19 -22.28
C GLN A 32 6.34 -31.86 -22.90
N THR A 33 6.41 -33.11 -23.36
CA THR A 33 5.34 -33.70 -24.19
C THR A 33 4.41 -34.69 -23.47
N LEU A 34 4.24 -34.59 -22.14
CA LEU A 34 3.28 -35.44 -21.40
C LEU A 34 2.39 -34.69 -20.38
N PHE A 35 2.28 -33.36 -20.47
CA PHE A 35 1.39 -32.57 -19.60
C PHE A 35 0.38 -31.71 -20.36
N GLN A 36 0.12 -32.00 -21.63
CA GLN A 36 -0.70 -31.13 -22.49
C GLN A 36 -1.89 -31.81 -23.19
N SER A 37 -2.33 -32.98 -22.73
CA SER A 37 -3.50 -33.64 -23.30
C SER A 37 -4.42 -34.23 -22.22
N THR A 38 -5.12 -33.35 -21.49
CA THR A 38 -6.47 -33.56 -20.89
C THR A 38 -6.87 -32.36 -20.03
N LEU A 39 -7.07 -31.17 -20.64
CA LEU A 39 -7.78 -30.08 -19.98
C LEU A 39 -8.66 -29.34 -21.00
N THR A 40 -9.74 -29.99 -21.42
CA THR A 40 -10.90 -29.28 -21.97
C THR A 40 -12.09 -29.46 -21.02
N ASN A 41 -12.70 -28.32 -20.69
CA ASN A 41 -14.08 -28.13 -20.21
C ASN A 41 -14.42 -28.48 -18.75
N ASN A 42 -14.01 -27.59 -17.83
CA ASN A 42 -14.83 -26.95 -16.77
C ASN A 42 -13.93 -26.45 -15.64
N ALA A 43 -13.08 -25.45 -15.91
CA ALA A 43 -12.51 -24.68 -14.81
C ALA A 43 -13.66 -23.89 -14.18
N LYS A 44 -14.18 -24.37 -13.04
CA LYS A 44 -15.24 -23.70 -12.28
C LYS A 44 -14.78 -22.27 -12.01
N GLN A 45 -15.47 -21.29 -12.61
CA GLN A 45 -15.18 -19.88 -12.38
C GLN A 45 -15.43 -19.59 -10.91
N LEU A 46 -14.39 -19.16 -10.19
CA LEU A 46 -14.50 -18.77 -8.79
C LEU A 46 -15.38 -17.52 -8.67
N ALA A 47 -16.15 -17.43 -7.59
CA ALA A 47 -16.95 -16.23 -7.32
C ALA A 47 -16.04 -15.01 -7.11
N ASP A 48 -16.47 -13.87 -7.65
CA ASP A 48 -15.84 -12.57 -7.38
C ASP A 48 -16.67 -11.81 -6.32
N ILE A 49 -16.12 -10.70 -5.82
CA ILE A 49 -16.81 -9.80 -4.90
C ILE A 49 -18.09 -9.27 -5.56
N ASP A 50 -19.21 -9.39 -4.85
CA ASP A 50 -20.51 -8.87 -5.27
C ASP A 50 -21.05 -7.92 -4.19
N HIS A 51 -21.04 -6.62 -4.48
CA HIS A 51 -21.54 -5.60 -3.54
C HIS A 51 -23.05 -5.74 -3.26
N GLY A 52 -23.81 -6.40 -4.15
CA GLY A 52 -25.23 -6.64 -4.00
C GLY A 52 -25.57 -7.63 -2.89
N LYS A 53 -24.61 -8.49 -2.51
CA LYS A 53 -24.76 -9.49 -1.44
C LYS A 53 -24.26 -9.03 -0.08
N ILE A 54 -23.94 -7.73 0.05
CA ILE A 54 -23.39 -7.20 1.29
C ILE A 54 -24.35 -7.39 2.47
N ARG A 55 -23.88 -8.05 3.51
CA ARG A 55 -24.59 -8.17 4.79
C ARG A 55 -24.12 -7.07 5.72
N ILE A 56 -25.05 -6.39 6.38
CA ILE A 56 -24.74 -5.29 7.30
C ILE A 56 -25.22 -5.65 8.70
N GLN A 57 -24.27 -5.81 9.61
CA GLN A 57 -24.47 -5.89 11.04
C GLN A 57 -24.09 -4.55 11.67
N ARG A 58 -25.08 -3.78 12.11
CA ARG A 58 -24.85 -2.46 12.74
C ARG A 58 -24.35 -2.64 14.17
N SER A 59 -23.47 -1.75 14.62
CA SER A 59 -23.10 -1.67 16.04
C SER A 59 -24.30 -1.20 16.86
N GLU A 60 -24.59 -1.90 17.94
CA GLU A 60 -25.62 -1.50 18.92
C GLU A 60 -25.15 -0.31 19.77
N ASN A 61 -23.82 -0.19 19.96
CA ASN A 61 -23.20 0.86 20.76
C ASN A 61 -22.19 1.62 19.90
N LEU A 62 -22.55 2.84 19.49
CA LEU A 62 -21.65 3.72 18.74
C LEU A 62 -20.62 4.35 19.68
N LYS A 63 -19.36 4.39 19.26
CA LYS A 63 -18.30 5.02 20.04
C LYS A 63 -18.47 6.55 20.04
N SER A 64 -18.05 7.18 21.13
CA SER A 64 -17.94 8.64 21.19
C SER A 64 -16.92 9.15 20.18
N LEU A 65 -17.24 10.25 19.51
CA LEU A 65 -16.30 10.89 18.60
C LEU A 65 -15.20 11.58 19.40
N VAL A 66 -13.95 11.37 18.99
CA VAL A 66 -12.78 12.06 19.56
C VAL A 66 -12.76 13.49 19.03
N PRO A 67 -12.52 14.52 19.87
CA PRO A 67 -12.36 15.89 19.39
C PRO A 67 -11.28 15.96 18.31
N ILE A 68 -11.55 16.69 17.22
CA ILE A 68 -10.70 16.72 16.03
C ILE A 68 -9.24 17.14 16.32
N LYS A 69 -9.03 18.04 17.29
CA LYS A 69 -7.69 18.49 17.73
C LYS A 69 -6.85 17.38 18.35
N ASP A 70 -7.49 16.33 18.86
CA ASP A 70 -6.86 15.22 19.56
C ASP A 70 -6.66 14.00 18.64
N LEU A 71 -7.01 14.12 17.35
CA LEU A 71 -6.86 13.03 16.38
C LEU A 71 -5.39 12.72 16.11
N ILE A 72 -5.01 11.47 16.38
CA ILE A 72 -3.69 10.92 16.05
C ILE A 72 -3.87 9.89 14.93
N PHE A 73 -3.05 10.01 13.87
CA PHE A 73 -3.11 9.11 12.71
C PHE A 73 -3.10 7.63 13.14
N GLY A 74 -4.14 6.89 12.74
CA GLY A 74 -4.23 5.44 12.95
C GLY A 74 -4.42 4.99 14.40
N ARG A 75 -4.92 5.85 15.30
CA ARG A 75 -5.19 5.51 16.71
C ARG A 75 -6.66 5.40 17.08
N THR A 76 -7.52 6.12 16.37
CA THR A 76 -8.98 6.06 16.54
C THR A 76 -9.59 5.37 15.32
N PHE A 77 -10.53 4.46 15.53
CA PHE A 77 -11.17 3.70 14.45
C PHE A 77 -12.69 3.84 14.50
N ALA A 78 -13.31 3.86 13.33
CA ALA A 78 -14.75 3.98 13.14
C ALA A 78 -15.53 2.81 13.76
N ASP A 79 -16.86 2.91 13.76
CA ASP A 79 -17.73 1.94 14.42
C ASP A 79 -17.75 0.59 13.70
N HIS A 80 -17.56 0.58 12.38
CA HIS A 80 -17.65 -0.62 11.56
C HIS A 80 -16.37 -0.91 10.77
N MET A 81 -16.29 -2.14 10.25
CA MET A 81 -15.29 -2.59 9.28
C MET A 81 -15.95 -3.48 8.22
N LEU A 82 -15.32 -3.58 7.05
CA LEU A 82 -15.69 -4.54 6.01
C LEU A 82 -14.78 -5.77 6.14
N GLU A 83 -15.33 -6.97 5.98
CA GLU A 83 -14.61 -8.24 5.82
C GLU A 83 -15.17 -9.01 4.62
N ILE A 84 -14.27 -9.62 3.85
CA ILE A 84 -14.60 -10.51 2.73
C ILE A 84 -13.60 -11.65 2.76
N GLU A 85 -14.07 -12.86 3.06
CA GLU A 85 -13.23 -14.06 3.01
C GLU A 85 -13.10 -14.59 1.59
N TRP A 86 -11.97 -15.23 1.30
CA TRP A 86 -11.75 -15.95 0.05
C TRP A 86 -11.24 -17.35 0.34
N ASN A 87 -11.68 -18.33 -0.45
CA ASN A 87 -11.06 -19.64 -0.48
C ASN A 87 -10.95 -20.19 -1.91
N ALA A 88 -9.97 -21.07 -2.14
CA ALA A 88 -9.68 -21.61 -3.47
C ALA A 88 -10.81 -22.48 -4.07
N ASN A 89 -11.78 -22.93 -3.26
CA ASN A 89 -12.88 -23.79 -3.71
C ASN A 89 -14.10 -23.00 -4.22
N GLN A 90 -14.34 -21.81 -3.64
CA GLN A 90 -15.55 -21.01 -3.87
C GLN A 90 -15.24 -19.65 -4.50
N GLY A 91 -14.05 -19.09 -4.26
CA GLY A 91 -13.74 -17.70 -4.57
C GLY A 91 -14.01 -16.79 -3.38
N TRP A 92 -14.41 -15.55 -3.68
CA TRP A 92 -14.83 -14.58 -2.65
C TRP A 92 -16.20 -14.96 -2.09
N LEU A 93 -16.32 -14.92 -0.78
CA LEU A 93 -17.58 -15.07 -0.05
C LEU A 93 -18.31 -13.72 0.05
N ASP A 94 -19.54 -13.74 0.53
CA ASP A 94 -20.38 -12.55 0.62
C ASP A 94 -19.73 -11.48 1.53
N PRO A 95 -19.65 -10.21 1.08
CA PRO A 95 -19.09 -9.13 1.89
C PRO A 95 -19.90 -8.87 3.16
N ILE A 96 -19.22 -8.61 4.27
CA ILE A 96 -19.86 -8.31 5.56
C ILE A 96 -19.34 -6.98 6.10
N ILE A 97 -20.25 -6.02 6.30
CA ILE A 97 -19.98 -4.85 7.15
C ILE A 97 -20.47 -5.19 8.55
N LYS A 98 -19.58 -5.11 9.54
CA LYS A 98 -19.84 -5.50 10.93
C LYS A 98 -19.16 -4.51 11.89
N PRO A 99 -19.49 -4.55 13.19
CA PRO A 99 -18.80 -3.71 14.18
C PRO A 99 -17.28 -3.97 14.14
N TYR A 100 -16.49 -2.90 14.26
CA TYR A 100 -15.04 -2.98 14.30
C TYR A 100 -14.57 -3.90 15.44
N GLY A 101 -13.75 -4.90 15.13
CA GLY A 101 -13.34 -5.91 16.09
C GLY A 101 -11.99 -6.56 15.76
N LYS A 102 -11.61 -7.54 16.58
CA LYS A 102 -10.41 -8.34 16.35
C LYS A 102 -10.66 -9.33 15.21
N ILE A 103 -9.63 -9.55 14.40
CA ILE A 103 -9.57 -10.66 13.44
C ILE A 103 -8.96 -11.86 14.18
N SER A 104 -9.68 -12.99 14.21
CA SER A 104 -9.21 -14.24 14.82
C SER A 104 -8.56 -15.11 13.74
N LEU A 105 -7.28 -15.38 13.86
CA LEU A 105 -6.52 -16.21 12.92
C LEU A 105 -5.78 -17.31 13.67
N GLU A 106 -5.61 -18.45 13.03
CA GLU A 106 -4.72 -19.50 13.52
C GLU A 106 -3.28 -19.00 13.63
N PRO A 107 -2.49 -19.43 14.63
CA PRO A 107 -1.08 -19.08 14.73
C PRO A 107 -0.25 -19.51 13.51
N SER A 108 -0.69 -20.54 12.79
CA SER A 108 -0.07 -21.03 11.56
C SER A 108 -0.44 -20.22 10.31
N ALA A 109 -1.27 -19.17 10.43
CA ALA A 109 -1.64 -18.33 9.29
C ALA A 109 -0.41 -17.70 8.66
N MET A 110 -0.22 -17.93 7.35
CA MET A 110 0.98 -17.53 6.62
C MET A 110 1.32 -16.03 6.66
N VAL A 111 0.33 -15.15 6.89
CA VAL A 111 0.58 -13.71 7.09
C VAL A 111 1.58 -13.46 8.22
N PHE A 112 1.53 -14.24 9.31
CA PHE A 112 2.41 -14.08 10.46
C PHE A 112 3.85 -14.52 10.19
N HIS A 113 4.07 -15.36 9.18
CA HIS A 113 5.36 -16.02 8.94
C HIS A 113 6.08 -15.46 7.71
N TYR A 114 5.32 -15.16 6.65
CA TYR A 114 5.89 -14.87 5.31
C TYR A 114 5.36 -13.57 4.69
N SER A 115 4.69 -12.71 5.47
CA SER A 115 4.22 -11.39 5.01
C SER A 115 3.37 -11.46 3.72
N PHE A 116 2.49 -12.46 3.61
CA PHE A 116 1.43 -12.50 2.60
C PHE A 116 0.38 -11.43 2.92
N GLU A 117 0.76 -10.17 2.79
CA GLU A 117 -0.07 -9.02 3.10
C GLU A 117 0.26 -7.81 2.24
N CYS A 118 -0.79 -7.18 1.70
CA CYS A 118 -0.70 -5.88 1.08
C CYS A 118 -1.85 -4.99 1.54
N PHE A 119 -1.68 -3.68 1.35
CA PHE A 119 -2.65 -2.71 1.83
C PHE A 119 -2.77 -1.52 0.89
N GLU A 120 -3.79 -0.71 1.11
CA GLU A 120 -3.98 0.59 0.48
C GLU A 120 -4.17 1.71 1.49
N GLY A 121 -4.09 2.94 0.98
CA GLY A 121 -4.34 4.14 1.75
C GLY A 121 -5.00 5.21 0.88
N LEU A 122 -6.23 5.55 1.22
CA LEU A 122 -7.00 6.62 0.60
C LEU A 122 -7.80 7.38 1.66
N LYS A 123 -8.46 8.46 1.24
CA LYS A 123 -9.17 9.36 2.16
C LYS A 123 -10.55 9.73 1.61
N ALA A 124 -11.49 9.88 2.54
CA ALA A 124 -12.77 10.55 2.32
C ALA A 124 -12.76 11.92 3.00
N TYR A 125 -13.40 12.88 2.33
CA TYR A 125 -13.50 14.27 2.76
C TYR A 125 -14.96 14.71 2.68
N LYS A 126 -15.37 15.66 3.52
CA LYS A 126 -16.59 16.42 3.30
C LYS A 126 -16.25 17.70 2.54
N ASP A 127 -16.97 17.99 1.46
CA ASP A 127 -16.89 19.30 0.82
C ASP A 127 -17.69 20.34 1.60
N LYS A 128 -17.65 21.60 1.14
CA LYS A 128 -18.33 22.73 1.79
C LYS A 128 -19.85 22.55 1.92
N ASP A 129 -20.44 21.71 1.08
CA ASP A 129 -21.88 21.43 1.05
C ASP A 129 -22.20 20.15 1.86
N GLY A 130 -21.20 19.56 2.54
CA GLY A 130 -21.33 18.34 3.33
C GLY A 130 -21.26 17.05 2.52
N ASN A 131 -21.05 17.10 1.20
CA ASN A 131 -21.00 15.89 0.38
C ASN A 131 -19.70 15.13 0.61
N ILE A 132 -19.78 13.81 0.66
CA ILE A 132 -18.62 12.93 0.81
C ILE A 132 -17.92 12.77 -0.54
N ARG A 133 -16.61 13.07 -0.57
CA ARG A 133 -15.74 12.96 -1.74
C ARG A 133 -14.60 11.99 -1.48
N LEU A 134 -14.28 11.17 -2.49
CA LEU A 134 -13.07 10.35 -2.54
C LEU A 134 -12.13 10.93 -3.59
N PHE A 135 -10.83 10.90 -3.32
CA PHE A 135 -9.82 11.36 -4.27
C PHE A 135 -9.22 10.18 -5.04
N ARG A 136 -9.48 10.11 -6.36
CA ARG A 136 -8.96 9.08 -7.29
C ARG A 136 -9.00 7.64 -6.76
N PRO A 137 -10.13 7.17 -6.19
CA PRO A 137 -10.18 5.84 -5.58
C PRO A 137 -9.96 4.70 -6.58
N ASP A 138 -10.23 4.92 -7.86
CA ASP A 138 -9.96 4.00 -8.97
C ASP A 138 -8.46 3.67 -9.08
N MET A 139 -7.59 4.67 -8.87
CA MET A 139 -6.14 4.47 -8.89
C MET A 139 -5.65 3.65 -7.70
N ASN A 140 -6.28 3.81 -6.54
CA ASN A 140 -6.01 2.96 -5.38
C ASN A 140 -6.42 1.50 -5.68
N MET A 141 -7.59 1.26 -6.28
CA MET A 141 -8.01 -0.11 -6.65
C MET A 141 -7.02 -0.76 -7.62
N LYS A 142 -6.57 -0.03 -8.65
CA LYS A 142 -5.56 -0.52 -9.60
C LYS A 142 -4.24 -0.90 -8.92
N ARG A 143 -3.74 -0.05 -8.01
CA ARG A 143 -2.49 -0.33 -7.27
C ARG A 143 -2.66 -1.46 -6.24
N PHE A 144 -3.84 -1.56 -5.63
CA PHE A 144 -4.15 -2.63 -4.68
C PHE A 144 -4.12 -3.99 -5.36
N LYS A 145 -4.82 -4.10 -6.50
CA LYS A 145 -4.82 -5.29 -7.36
C LYS A 145 -3.41 -5.68 -7.80
N LYS A 146 -2.61 -4.72 -8.29
CA LYS A 146 -1.19 -4.94 -8.61
C LYS A 146 -0.40 -5.53 -7.43
N SER A 147 -0.63 -5.00 -6.21
CA SER A 147 0.05 -5.46 -5.00
C SER A 147 -0.38 -6.87 -4.58
N ALA A 148 -1.68 -7.18 -4.69
CA ALA A 148 -2.22 -8.51 -4.44
C ALA A 148 -1.65 -9.54 -5.44
N THR A 149 -1.63 -9.23 -6.74
CA THR A 149 -1.04 -10.08 -7.77
C THR A 149 0.43 -10.37 -7.51
N ARG A 150 1.22 -9.37 -7.08
CA ARG A 150 2.65 -9.55 -6.76
C ARG A 150 2.90 -10.54 -5.62
N LEU A 151 1.92 -10.72 -4.73
CA LEU A 151 1.96 -11.65 -3.59
C LEU A 151 1.22 -12.96 -3.84
N THR A 152 0.77 -13.23 -5.08
CA THR A 152 -0.10 -14.37 -5.41
C THR A 152 -1.35 -14.46 -4.53
N LEU A 153 -1.81 -13.31 -3.99
CA LEU A 153 -3.09 -13.20 -3.31
C LEU A 153 -4.23 -13.19 -4.35
N PRO A 154 -5.46 -13.55 -3.93
CA PRO A 154 -6.58 -13.62 -4.85
C PRO A 154 -6.85 -12.30 -5.56
N ASP A 155 -7.10 -12.39 -6.86
CA ASP A 155 -7.58 -11.24 -7.63
C ASP A 155 -9.04 -10.91 -7.28
N PHE A 156 -9.46 -9.68 -7.53
CA PHE A 156 -10.80 -9.20 -7.23
C PHE A 156 -11.27 -8.12 -8.23
N ASN A 157 -12.58 -7.94 -8.33
CA ASN A 157 -13.19 -6.81 -9.03
C ASN A 157 -13.07 -5.51 -8.20
N GLY A 158 -12.22 -4.61 -8.66
CA GLY A 158 -11.97 -3.31 -8.00
C GLY A 158 -13.19 -2.39 -7.93
N ASP A 159 -14.10 -2.46 -8.90
CA ASP A 159 -15.31 -1.63 -8.92
C ASP A 159 -16.33 -2.11 -7.88
N GLU A 160 -16.47 -3.42 -7.73
CA GLU A 160 -17.33 -4.05 -6.72
C GLU A 160 -16.81 -3.79 -5.29
N LEU A 161 -15.49 -3.92 -5.09
CA LEU A 161 -14.87 -3.55 -3.82
C LEU A 161 -15.07 -2.06 -3.51
N LEU A 162 -14.93 -1.19 -4.51
CA LEU A 162 -15.15 0.25 -4.34
C LEU A 162 -16.60 0.57 -3.97
N LYS A 163 -17.60 -0.17 -4.48
CA LYS A 163 -19.00 -0.05 -4.06
C LYS A 163 -19.18 -0.48 -2.60
N CYS A 164 -18.56 -1.59 -2.18
CA CYS A 164 -18.56 -2.04 -0.78
C CYS A 164 -17.95 -0.99 0.17
N LEU A 165 -16.77 -0.46 -0.20
CA LEU A 165 -16.08 0.62 0.52
C LEU A 165 -16.97 1.86 0.66
N LYS A 166 -17.64 2.28 -0.42
CA LYS A 166 -18.58 3.43 -0.38
C LYS A 166 -19.76 3.15 0.56
N LYS A 167 -20.24 1.91 0.66
CA LYS A 167 -21.31 1.54 1.59
C LYS A 167 -20.84 1.65 3.05
N LEU A 168 -19.63 1.16 3.36
CA LEU A 168 -19.01 1.31 4.68
C LEU A 168 -18.85 2.77 5.07
N ILE A 169 -18.30 3.61 4.19
CA ILE A 169 -18.08 5.04 4.47
C ILE A 169 -19.39 5.78 4.73
N ARG A 170 -20.46 5.46 4.01
CA ARG A 170 -21.78 6.05 4.27
C ARG A 170 -22.36 5.62 5.61
N LEU A 171 -22.14 4.36 6.02
CA LEU A 171 -22.56 3.88 7.32
C LEU A 171 -21.85 4.62 8.46
N ASP A 172 -20.56 4.91 8.27
CA ASP A 172 -19.68 5.58 9.25
C ASP A 172 -19.48 7.07 8.96
N GLU A 173 -20.39 7.74 8.26
CA GLU A 173 -20.18 9.13 7.80
C GLU A 173 -19.97 10.15 8.92
N ARG A 174 -20.45 9.85 10.14
CA ARG A 174 -20.22 10.65 11.36
C ARG A 174 -18.74 10.76 11.72
N TRP A 175 -17.92 9.80 11.27
CA TRP A 175 -16.48 9.77 11.50
C TRP A 175 -15.69 10.65 10.53
N ILE A 176 -16.32 11.20 9.49
CA ILE A 176 -15.64 12.08 8.53
C ILE A 176 -15.68 13.51 9.08
N PRO A 177 -14.54 14.08 9.52
CA PRO A 177 -14.52 15.47 9.99
C PRO A 177 -14.80 16.42 8.82
N ALA A 178 -15.54 17.49 9.09
CA ALA A 178 -15.87 18.51 8.10
C ALA A 178 -14.82 19.62 7.99
N GLU A 179 -13.90 19.72 8.96
CA GLU A 179 -12.90 20.78 8.98
C GLU A 179 -11.84 20.60 7.90
N ARG A 180 -11.41 21.70 7.28
CA ARG A 180 -10.36 21.71 6.28
C ARG A 180 -9.05 21.17 6.86
N GLY A 181 -8.39 20.28 6.11
CA GLY A 181 -7.16 19.62 6.57
C GLY A 181 -7.40 18.31 7.32
N TYR A 182 -8.66 17.99 7.64
CA TYR A 182 -9.06 16.73 8.24
C TYR A 182 -9.73 15.81 7.20
N SER A 183 -9.76 14.51 7.51
CA SER A 183 -10.33 13.48 6.63
C SER A 183 -10.62 12.20 7.38
N LEU A 184 -11.37 11.30 6.75
CA LEU A 184 -11.43 9.89 7.15
C LEU A 184 -10.43 9.11 6.31
N TYR A 185 -9.38 8.57 6.94
CA TYR A 185 -8.45 7.67 6.30
C TYR A 185 -9.06 6.27 6.20
N ILE A 186 -8.93 5.65 5.03
CA ILE A 186 -9.49 4.34 4.71
C ILE A 186 -8.31 3.40 4.44
N ARG A 187 -8.32 2.24 5.10
CA ARG A 187 -7.26 1.23 5.03
C ARG A 187 -7.84 -0.10 4.53
N PRO A 188 -7.90 -0.32 3.21
CA PRO A 188 -8.05 -1.66 2.66
C PRO A 188 -6.79 -2.48 2.90
N ALA A 189 -6.94 -3.77 3.18
CA ALA A 189 -5.85 -4.73 3.28
C ALA A 189 -6.33 -6.13 2.85
N ILE A 190 -5.41 -6.92 2.28
CA ILE A 190 -5.61 -8.35 2.03
C ILE A 190 -4.47 -9.09 2.72
N ILE A 191 -4.83 -10.15 3.44
CA ILE A 191 -3.89 -11.04 4.11
C ILE A 191 -4.13 -12.49 3.71
N GLY A 192 -3.06 -13.27 3.55
CA GLY A 192 -3.11 -14.71 3.38
C GLY A 192 -3.39 -15.40 4.72
N THR A 193 -4.48 -16.15 4.79
CA THR A 193 -4.97 -16.78 6.03
C THR A 193 -4.85 -18.30 6.00
N GLN A 194 -4.19 -18.86 4.99
CA GLN A 194 -3.91 -20.29 4.94
C GLN A 194 -3.10 -20.73 6.16
N GLU A 195 -3.60 -21.79 6.79
CA GLU A 195 -3.07 -22.42 8.00
C GLU A 195 -1.95 -23.39 7.61
N SER A 196 -0.77 -22.86 7.31
CA SER A 196 0.37 -23.67 6.89
C SER A 196 1.69 -22.93 7.05
N LEU A 197 2.72 -23.68 7.44
CA LEU A 197 4.13 -23.24 7.39
C LEU A 197 4.79 -23.58 6.03
N GLY A 198 4.07 -24.23 5.12
CA GLY A 198 4.54 -24.44 3.75
C GLY A 198 4.52 -23.13 2.97
N VAL A 199 5.64 -22.77 2.35
CA VAL A 199 5.72 -21.58 1.48
C VAL A 199 5.16 -21.92 0.11
N GLY A 200 4.00 -21.37 -0.22
CA GLY A 200 3.31 -21.59 -1.49
C GLY A 200 2.18 -20.60 -1.73
N ALA A 201 1.53 -20.69 -2.88
CA ALA A 201 0.35 -19.88 -3.18
C ALA A 201 -0.76 -20.14 -2.15
N THR A 202 -1.43 -19.07 -1.72
CA THR A 202 -2.42 -19.17 -0.65
C THR A 202 -3.72 -19.81 -1.13
N THR A 203 -4.33 -20.67 -0.30
CA THR A 203 -5.66 -21.24 -0.55
C THR A 203 -6.78 -20.55 0.22
N ARG A 204 -6.43 -19.60 1.12
CA ARG A 204 -7.37 -18.81 1.92
C ARG A 204 -6.84 -17.40 2.11
N ALA A 205 -7.70 -16.40 1.97
CA ALA A 205 -7.34 -15.02 2.24
C ALA A 205 -8.49 -14.27 2.92
N LEU A 206 -8.15 -13.15 3.53
CA LEU A 206 -9.12 -12.21 4.08
C LEU A 206 -8.82 -10.82 3.52
N LEU A 207 -9.81 -10.21 2.87
CA LEU A 207 -9.83 -8.79 2.56
C LEU A 207 -10.61 -8.07 3.66
N PHE A 208 -10.05 -7.00 4.21
CA PHE A 208 -10.77 -6.14 5.13
C PHE A 208 -10.55 -4.65 4.87
N ILE A 209 -11.48 -3.82 5.34
CA ILE A 209 -11.37 -2.35 5.29
C ILE A 209 -11.71 -1.77 6.66
N ILE A 210 -10.79 -0.98 7.19
CA ILE A 210 -10.99 -0.21 8.42
C ILE A 210 -10.84 1.30 8.14
N CYS A 211 -11.54 2.12 8.92
CA CYS A 211 -11.56 3.57 8.76
C CYS A 211 -11.09 4.27 10.04
N SER A 212 -10.34 5.35 9.90
CA SER A 212 -9.75 6.11 11.01
C SER A 212 -9.82 7.61 10.72
N PRO A 213 -10.46 8.44 11.57
CA PRO A 213 -10.43 9.90 11.40
C PRO A 213 -9.00 10.41 11.61
N VAL A 214 -8.54 11.32 10.76
CA VAL A 214 -7.17 11.86 10.80
C VAL A 214 -7.15 13.37 10.57
N GLY A 215 -6.26 14.04 11.28
CA GLY A 215 -5.90 15.44 11.05
C GLY A 215 -4.67 15.61 10.16
N PRO A 216 -4.04 16.79 10.23
CA PRO A 216 -2.77 17.09 9.55
C PRO A 216 -1.67 16.08 9.93
N TYR A 217 -0.78 15.80 8.98
CA TYR A 217 0.20 14.71 9.11
C TYR A 217 1.33 15.03 10.12
N TYR A 218 1.72 16.30 10.27
CA TYR A 218 2.71 16.75 11.24
C TYR A 218 2.06 17.57 12.36
N LYS A 219 2.51 17.36 13.60
CA LYS A 219 2.09 18.17 14.77
C LYS A 219 2.41 19.66 14.60
N THR A 220 3.43 19.95 13.80
CA THR A 220 3.88 21.28 13.40
C THR A 220 3.10 21.84 12.20
N GLY A 221 2.09 21.12 11.69
CA GLY A 221 1.29 21.56 10.55
C GLY A 221 2.04 21.44 9.22
N PHE A 222 2.30 22.58 8.58
CA PHE A 222 2.94 22.67 7.25
C PHE A 222 4.45 22.94 7.32
N ASP A 223 5.05 22.83 8.51
CA ASP A 223 6.47 23.11 8.69
C ASP A 223 7.37 22.12 7.92
N ALA A 224 8.50 22.63 7.45
CA ALA A 224 9.49 21.83 6.75
C ALA A 224 10.06 20.72 7.65
N VAL A 225 10.27 19.55 7.05
CA VAL A 225 10.86 18.40 7.75
C VAL A 225 12.35 18.28 7.46
N ARG A 226 13.13 17.90 8.48
CA ARG A 226 14.54 17.54 8.32
C ARG A 226 14.68 16.09 7.86
N LEU A 227 15.44 15.86 6.80
CA LEU A 227 15.67 14.54 6.22
C LEU A 227 17.09 14.05 6.47
N LEU A 228 17.23 12.77 6.83
CA LEU A 228 18.53 12.10 6.83
C LEU A 228 18.74 11.46 5.46
N ALA A 229 19.77 11.87 4.72
CA ALA A 229 20.23 11.17 3.52
C ALA A 229 20.82 9.81 3.92
N THR A 230 20.13 8.73 3.54
CA THR A 230 20.45 7.37 3.98
C THR A 230 21.11 6.60 2.85
N THR A 231 22.42 6.38 2.98
CA THR A 231 23.27 5.70 1.98
C THR A 231 23.63 4.26 2.36
N ASP A 232 23.53 3.90 3.64
CA ASP A 232 23.93 2.60 4.18
C ASP A 232 22.79 1.56 4.24
N LYS A 233 21.56 1.98 3.91
CA LYS A 233 20.35 1.15 3.87
C LYS A 233 19.60 1.38 2.56
N VAL A 234 19.16 0.28 1.95
CA VAL A 234 18.40 0.31 0.69
C VAL A 234 16.93 0.00 0.99
N ARG A 235 16.03 0.91 0.63
CA ARG A 235 14.58 0.74 0.80
C ARG A 235 14.01 -0.30 -0.16
N ALA A 236 14.45 -0.27 -1.41
CA ALA A 236 14.02 -1.14 -2.49
C ALA A 236 15.08 -1.19 -3.59
N TRP A 237 15.04 -2.21 -4.44
CA TRP A 237 15.99 -2.41 -5.54
C TRP A 237 15.28 -2.92 -6.80
N PRO A 238 15.86 -2.75 -8.00
CA PRO A 238 15.33 -3.31 -9.25
C PRO A 238 15.09 -4.82 -9.17
N GLY A 239 13.93 -5.27 -9.62
CA GLY A 239 13.50 -6.67 -9.49
C GLY A 239 12.88 -7.03 -8.13
N GLY A 240 12.99 -6.15 -7.13
CA GLY A 240 12.36 -6.29 -5.82
C GLY A 240 10.84 -6.03 -5.82
N THR A 241 10.31 -5.57 -4.70
CA THR A 241 8.86 -5.37 -4.47
C THR A 241 8.47 -3.92 -4.17
N GLY A 242 9.42 -2.97 -4.26
CA GLY A 242 9.25 -1.58 -3.80
C GLY A 242 8.16 -0.78 -4.52
N ASP A 243 7.76 -1.21 -5.71
CA ASP A 243 6.71 -0.61 -6.55
C ASP A 243 5.29 -1.16 -6.26
N ALA A 244 5.18 -2.05 -5.27
CA ALA A 244 3.95 -2.59 -4.72
C ALA A 244 3.80 -2.23 -3.23
N LYS A 245 2.55 -2.17 -2.75
CA LYS A 245 2.23 -1.74 -1.38
C LYS A 245 2.13 -2.93 -0.42
N ILE A 246 3.25 -3.62 -0.25
CA ILE A 246 3.39 -4.87 0.51
C ILE A 246 3.94 -4.58 1.90
N GLY A 247 3.41 -5.25 2.95
CA GLY A 247 3.83 -5.03 4.35
C GLY A 247 5.34 -5.17 4.57
N GLY A 248 5.95 -6.21 3.97
CA GLY A 248 7.39 -6.47 3.99
C GLY A 248 8.29 -5.35 3.45
N ASN A 249 7.76 -4.39 2.68
CA ASN A 249 8.53 -3.22 2.23
C ASN A 249 8.68 -2.14 3.31
N TYR A 250 7.91 -2.22 4.40
CA TYR A 250 7.85 -1.17 5.44
C TYR A 250 8.55 -1.58 6.71
N ALA A 251 8.33 -2.81 7.19
CA ALA A 251 8.87 -3.27 8.48
C ALA A 251 10.41 -3.13 8.57
N PRO A 252 11.22 -3.52 7.55
CA PRO A 252 12.67 -3.34 7.60
C PRO A 252 13.13 -1.88 7.69
N CYS A 253 12.30 -0.92 7.26
CA CYS A 253 12.63 0.51 7.29
C CYS A 253 12.52 1.13 8.70
N VAL A 254 11.83 0.46 9.64
CA VAL A 254 11.51 1.02 10.96
C VAL A 254 12.77 1.26 11.78
N GLN A 255 13.72 0.33 11.77
CA GLN A 255 14.99 0.48 12.50
C GLN A 255 15.74 1.73 12.01
N THR A 256 15.88 1.88 10.69
CA THR A 256 16.54 3.03 10.07
C THR A 256 15.82 4.35 10.39
N GLN A 257 14.48 4.33 10.45
CA GLN A 257 13.70 5.50 10.88
C GLN A 257 13.94 5.86 12.36
N ILE A 258 14.10 4.87 13.24
CA ILE A 258 14.45 5.10 14.65
C ILE A 258 15.84 5.74 14.76
N GLU A 259 16.82 5.26 13.99
CA GLU A 259 18.18 5.79 13.96
C GLU A 259 18.23 7.24 13.45
N ALA A 260 17.46 7.56 12.40
CA ALA A 260 17.29 8.92 11.91
C ALA A 260 16.68 9.83 12.99
N ALA A 261 15.64 9.36 13.69
CA ALA A 261 14.97 10.11 14.75
C ALA A 261 15.90 10.40 15.94
N LYS A 262 16.73 9.43 16.36
CA LYS A 262 17.76 9.62 17.41
C LYS A 262 18.76 10.74 17.08
N ARG A 263 18.96 11.02 15.80
CA ARG A 263 19.84 12.09 15.30
C ARG A 263 19.10 13.42 15.04
N GLY A 264 17.82 13.51 15.40
CA GLY A 264 17.01 14.71 15.24
C GLY A 264 16.41 14.91 13.84
N TYR A 265 16.36 13.86 13.01
CA TYR A 265 15.70 13.89 11.70
C TYR A 265 14.28 13.34 11.78
N HIS A 266 13.40 13.84 10.92
CA HIS A 266 11.98 13.47 10.91
C HIS A 266 11.71 12.27 10.00
N GLN A 267 12.44 12.15 8.89
CA GLN A 267 12.29 11.08 7.90
C GLN A 267 13.65 10.75 7.26
N ASN A 268 13.74 9.56 6.67
CA ASN A 268 14.83 9.21 5.76
C ASN A 268 14.57 9.77 4.36
N LEU A 269 15.60 10.30 3.72
CA LEU A 269 15.70 10.46 2.27
C LEU A 269 16.42 9.22 1.75
N TRP A 270 15.69 8.36 1.07
CA TRP A 270 16.21 7.08 0.60
C TRP A 270 17.06 7.26 -0.65
N LEU A 271 18.30 6.82 -0.59
CA LEU A 271 19.25 6.87 -1.70
C LEU A 271 19.49 5.46 -2.25
N PHE A 272 19.81 5.37 -3.54
CA PHE A 272 20.06 4.09 -4.20
C PHE A 272 21.18 4.17 -5.24
N GLY A 273 21.94 3.09 -5.36
CA GLY A 273 23.00 2.96 -6.37
C GLY A 273 24.30 3.68 -6.01
N ALA A 274 25.30 3.56 -6.89
CA ALA A 274 26.64 4.10 -6.67
C ALA A 274 26.68 5.65 -6.70
N GLU A 275 25.68 6.27 -7.32
CA GLU A 275 25.58 7.73 -7.48
C GLU A 275 24.60 8.36 -6.49
N ASP A 276 24.15 7.61 -5.47
CA ASP A 276 23.24 8.09 -4.43
C ASP A 276 21.95 8.73 -5.00
N GLU A 277 21.31 8.04 -5.95
CA GLU A 277 20.09 8.53 -6.59
C GLU A 277 18.97 8.73 -5.56
N ILE A 278 18.35 9.91 -5.56
CA ILE A 278 17.20 10.21 -4.70
C ILE A 278 15.99 9.41 -5.17
N THR A 279 15.41 8.60 -4.27
CA THR A 279 14.22 7.80 -4.57
C THR A 279 12.97 8.35 -3.88
N GLU A 280 12.91 8.26 -2.56
CA GLU A 280 11.71 8.56 -1.75
C GLU A 280 12.06 9.30 -0.46
N VAL A 281 11.06 9.97 0.13
CA VAL A 281 11.13 10.61 1.44
C VAL A 281 10.26 9.84 2.43
N GLY A 282 10.87 8.96 3.22
CA GLY A 282 10.15 8.12 4.16
C GLY A 282 9.21 7.14 3.44
N THR A 283 7.91 7.39 3.53
CA THR A 283 6.85 6.63 2.82
C THR A 283 6.13 7.47 1.77
N MET A 284 6.77 8.56 1.32
CA MET A 284 6.26 9.53 0.35
C MET A 284 7.17 9.56 -0.88
N ASN A 285 6.58 9.84 -2.05
CA ASN A 285 7.35 10.16 -3.25
C ASN A 285 8.16 11.44 -3.05
N CYS A 286 9.32 11.54 -3.70
CA CYS A 286 10.13 12.76 -3.73
C CYS A 286 9.80 13.62 -4.96
N PHE A 287 9.70 14.93 -4.78
CA PHE A 287 9.63 15.91 -5.87
C PHE A 287 10.65 17.01 -5.59
N VAL A 288 11.35 17.46 -6.64
CA VAL A 288 12.32 18.57 -6.55
C VAL A 288 11.92 19.61 -7.58
N LEU A 289 11.67 20.84 -7.12
CA LEU A 289 11.46 21.99 -7.99
C LEU A 289 12.79 22.75 -8.08
N LEU A 290 13.37 22.81 -9.27
CA LEU A 290 14.65 23.48 -9.50
C LEU A 290 14.47 24.62 -10.50
N LYS A 291 15.29 25.65 -10.36
CA LYS A 291 15.51 26.59 -11.45
C LYS A 291 16.59 25.96 -12.33
N ASN A 292 16.27 25.68 -13.59
CA ASN A 292 17.28 25.17 -14.51
C ASN A 292 18.37 26.24 -14.75
N GLU A 293 19.51 25.82 -15.28
CA GLU A 293 20.65 26.72 -15.52
C GLU A 293 20.32 27.90 -16.46
N GLN A 294 19.24 27.79 -17.24
CA GLN A 294 18.75 28.78 -18.19
C GLN A 294 17.69 29.73 -17.59
N GLY A 295 17.37 29.56 -16.30
CA GLY A 295 16.45 30.41 -15.56
C GLY A 295 14.96 30.06 -15.68
N GLY A 296 14.60 29.01 -16.41
CA GLY A 296 13.26 28.41 -16.43
C GLY A 296 13.00 27.55 -15.18
N LYS A 297 11.76 27.51 -14.71
CA LYS A 297 11.32 26.55 -13.68
C LYS A 297 11.12 25.19 -14.34
N VAL A 298 11.72 24.13 -13.80
CA VAL A 298 11.50 22.73 -14.21
C VAL A 298 11.09 21.92 -13.00
#